data_AF-A0A7C3L4N9-F1
#
_entry.id   AF-A0A7C3L4N9-F1
#
_cell.length_a   1.000
_cell.length_b   1.000
_cell.length_c   1.000
_cell.angle_alpha   90.00
_cell.angle_beta   90.00
_cell.angle_gamma   90.00
#
_symmetry.space_group_name_H-M   'P 1'
#
loop_
_entity.id
_entity.type
_entity.pdbx_description
1 polymer ?
#
loop_
_entity_poly.entity_id
_entity_poly.type
_entity_poly.pdbx_seq_one_letter_code
_entity_poly.pdbx_strand_id
1 'polypeptide(L)'
;MAVYEYKGLTTEGKSVSGIVDADNPKTARFKLRKSGIFPVEMMESHQAGSAVARDRTAVAAQQPSRSRVLRDMLTERVAIQEMAVITRQMATLLSAGLPLMEVLSALGDQVDKRL
;
A
#
# COMPACT_ATOMS: atom_id res chain seq x y z
N MET A 1 -5.20 -14.41 23.98
CA MET A 1 -4.42 -13.44 23.19
C MET A 1 -4.28 -14.01 21.80
N ALA A 2 -4.69 -13.28 20.78
CA ALA A 2 -4.61 -13.72 19.40
C ALA A 2 -3.31 -13.20 18.76
N VAL A 3 -2.78 -13.98 17.83
CA VAL A 3 -1.54 -13.68 17.13
C VAL A 3 -1.89 -13.30 15.71
N TYR A 4 -1.53 -12.09 15.29
CA TYR A 4 -1.82 -11.59 13.95
C TYR A 4 -0.53 -11.54 13.12
N GLU A 5 -0.51 -12.24 12.00
CA GLU A 5 0.52 -12.02 10.98
C GLU A 5 0.16 -10.76 10.20
N TYR A 6 1.12 -9.86 10.04
CA TYR A 6 0.94 -8.62 9.31
C TYR A 6 1.97 -8.49 8.18
N LYS A 7 1.52 -7.89 7.07
CA LYS A 7 2.39 -7.34 6.04
C LYS A 7 2.07 -5.86 5.90
N GLY A 8 3.06 -5.00 6.04
CA GLY A 8 2.87 -3.56 6.03
C GLY A 8 4.02 -2.80 5.39
N LEU A 9 3.84 -1.50 5.24
CA LEU A 9 4.88 -0.57 4.82
C LEU A 9 5.34 0.25 6.01
N THR A 10 6.64 0.51 6.11
CA THR A 10 7.17 1.53 7.02
C THR A 10 6.85 2.93 6.49
N THR A 11 7.05 3.95 7.31
CA THR A 11 7.00 5.37 6.89
C THR A 11 7.92 5.69 5.72
N GLU A 12 9.02 4.93 5.56
CA GLU A 12 9.97 5.04 4.44
C GLU A 12 9.52 4.26 3.19
N GLY A 13 8.37 3.58 3.26
CA GLY A 13 7.82 2.79 2.17
C GLY A 13 8.46 1.41 1.96
N LYS A 14 9.26 0.94 2.92
CA LYS A 14 9.86 -0.42 2.90
C LYS A 14 8.82 -1.44 3.35
N SER A 15 8.70 -2.55 2.63
CA SER A 15 7.81 -3.64 2.99
C SER A 15 8.38 -4.42 4.18
N VAL A 16 7.57 -4.56 5.24
CA VAL A 16 7.93 -5.30 6.45
C VAL A 16 6.80 -6.25 6.79
N SER A 17 7.15 -7.51 7.01
CA SER A 17 6.24 -8.55 7.46
C SER A 17 6.67 -9.08 8.81
N GLY A 18 5.71 -9.39 9.66
CA GLY A 18 5.98 -9.90 11.00
C GLY A 18 4.72 -10.36 11.70
N ILE A 19 4.84 -10.57 13.00
CA ILE A 19 3.77 -11.07 13.85
C ILE A 19 3.53 -10.05 14.96
N VAL A 20 2.26 -9.80 15.30
CA VAL A 20 1.86 -8.89 16.38
C VAL A 20 0.80 -9.54 17.26
N ASP A 21 1.02 -9.47 18.57
CA ASP A 21 0.08 -9.99 19.55
C ASP A 21 -0.96 -8.92 19.90
N ALA A 22 -2.25 -9.26 19.80
CA ALA A 22 -3.34 -8.37 20.13
C ALA A 22 -4.61 -9.14 20.54
N ASP A 23 -5.51 -8.45 21.23
CA ASP A 23 -6.79 -9.05 21.67
C ASP A 23 -7.90 -8.86 20.63
N ASN A 24 -7.71 -7.93 19.69
CA ASN A 24 -8.63 -7.70 18.57
C ASN A 24 -7.88 -7.05 17.38
N PRO A 25 -8.41 -7.12 16.15
CA PRO A 25 -7.76 -6.54 14.97
C PRO A 25 -7.58 -5.01 15.06
N LYS A 26 -8.42 -4.31 15.83
CA LYS A 26 -8.35 -2.86 16.04
C LYS A 26 -7.12 -2.46 16.86
N THR A 27 -6.80 -3.24 17.89
CA THR A 27 -5.64 -3.06 18.77
C THR A 27 -4.35 -3.51 18.08
N ALA A 28 -4.40 -4.54 17.23
CA ALA A 28 -3.27 -4.92 16.35
C ALA A 28 -2.89 -3.76 15.41
N ARG A 29 -3.87 -3.15 14.72
CA ARG A 29 -3.66 -1.96 13.87
C ARG A 29 -3.09 -0.78 14.64
N PHE A 30 -3.59 -0.55 15.84
CA PHE A 30 -3.10 0.54 16.68
C PHE A 30 -1.64 0.33 17.10
N LYS A 31 -1.28 -0.88 17.55
CA LYS A 31 0.11 -1.23 17.89
C LYS A 31 1.05 -1.06 16.69
N LEU A 32 0.64 -1.52 15.51
CA LEU A 32 1.44 -1.40 14.29
C LEU A 32 1.63 0.05 13.83
N ARG A 33 0.57 0.87 13.88
CA ARG A 33 0.68 2.31 13.60
C ARG A 33 1.59 3.02 14.60
N LYS A 34 1.54 2.65 15.89
CA LYS A 34 2.43 3.18 16.92
C LYS A 34 3.90 2.81 16.66
N SER A 35 4.17 1.65 16.07
CA SER A 35 5.51 1.25 15.62
C SER A 35 5.90 1.79 14.23
N GLY A 36 5.12 2.72 13.66
CA GLY A 36 5.42 3.32 12.35
C GLY A 36 5.21 2.38 11.16
N ILE A 37 4.44 1.30 11.35
CA ILE A 37 4.13 0.31 10.32
C ILE A 37 2.66 0.47 9.92
N PHE A 38 2.43 0.67 8.63
CA PHE A 38 1.11 0.73 8.02
C PHE A 38 0.75 -0.64 7.43
N PRO A 39 -0.12 -1.43 8.10
CA PRO A 39 -0.47 -2.76 7.66
C PRO A 39 -1.33 -2.73 6.39
N VAL A 40 -0.89 -3.46 5.36
CA VAL A 40 -1.56 -3.68 4.07
C VAL A 40 -2.41 -4.94 4.13
N GLU A 41 -1.93 -5.98 4.81
CA GLU A 41 -2.65 -7.24 5.05
C GLU A 41 -2.50 -7.66 6.51
N MET A 42 -3.58 -8.18 7.10
CA MET A 42 -3.57 -8.84 8.40
C MET A 42 -4.32 -10.15 8.32
N MET A 43 -3.68 -11.21 8.78
CA MET A 43 -4.29 -12.52 8.93
C MET A 43 -4.25 -12.90 10.41
N GLU A 44 -5.40 -13.33 10.91
CA GLU A 44 -5.48 -13.89 12.26
C GLU A 44 -4.95 -15.32 12.22
N SER A 45 -3.75 -15.53 12.73
CA SER A 45 -3.25 -16.88 12.95
C SER A 45 -3.84 -17.40 14.26
N HIS A 46 -4.96 -18.11 14.15
CA HIS A 46 -5.39 -19.01 15.22
C HIS A 46 -4.34 -20.14 15.29
N GLN A 47 -3.31 -19.96 16.13
CA GLN A 47 -2.37 -21.05 16.38
C GLN A 47 -3.05 -22.12 17.23
N ALA A 48 -3.49 -23.19 16.57
CA ALA A 48 -3.34 -24.52 17.12
C ALA A 48 -2.15 -25.19 16.42
N GLY A 49 -0.97 -25.09 17.03
CA GLY A 49 0.08 -26.10 16.98
C GLY A 49 0.82 -26.41 15.66
N SER A 50 2.13 -26.21 15.73
CA SER A 50 3.19 -26.98 15.03
C SER A 50 3.51 -26.63 13.57
N ALA A 51 4.75 -26.15 13.39
CA ALA A 51 5.79 -26.76 12.54
C ALA A 51 6.67 -25.68 11.89
N VAL A 52 7.61 -25.14 12.67
CA VAL A 52 8.79 -24.47 12.09
C VAL A 52 9.87 -25.54 11.94
N ALA A 53 9.94 -26.15 10.75
CA ALA A 53 11.11 -26.87 10.29
C ALA A 53 11.15 -26.90 8.76
N ARG A 54 12.20 -26.29 8.20
CA ARG A 54 12.84 -26.64 6.91
C ARG A 54 12.01 -26.30 5.67
N ASP A 55 12.57 -25.97 4.52
CA ASP A 55 13.89 -25.57 4.07
C ASP A 55 13.64 -24.97 2.66
N ARG A 56 14.67 -24.34 2.14
CA ARG A 56 14.89 -23.69 0.84
C ARG A 56 14.13 -24.19 -0.40
N THR A 57 13.93 -23.20 -1.28
CA THR A 57 14.00 -23.26 -2.77
C THR A 57 13.04 -24.18 -3.52
N ALA A 58 12.10 -23.58 -4.26
CA ALA A 58 12.09 -23.58 -5.73
C ALA A 58 10.76 -23.04 -6.30
N VAL A 59 10.89 -21.92 -7.02
CA VAL A 59 10.33 -21.62 -8.35
C VAL A 59 8.95 -22.21 -8.74
N ALA A 60 8.00 -21.26 -8.86
CA ALA A 60 6.93 -21.14 -9.85
C ALA A 60 6.02 -22.35 -10.19
N ALA A 61 4.73 -22.21 -9.85
CA ALA A 61 3.63 -22.46 -10.78
C ALA A 61 2.33 -21.82 -10.28
N GLN A 62 1.89 -20.80 -11.02
CA GLN A 62 0.50 -20.52 -11.42
C GLN A 62 -0.65 -20.96 -10.50
N GLN A 63 -1.24 -19.98 -9.83
CA GLN A 63 -2.69 -19.95 -9.61
C GLN A 63 -3.18 -18.48 -9.64
N PRO A 64 -4.18 -18.14 -10.47
CA PRO A 64 -4.65 -16.76 -10.62
C PRO A 64 -5.56 -16.44 -9.43
N SER A 65 -4.95 -16.14 -8.29
CA SER A 65 -5.69 -15.62 -7.15
C SER A 65 -6.22 -14.24 -7.53
N ARG A 66 -7.55 -14.10 -7.45
CA ARG A 66 -8.31 -12.83 -7.44
C ARG A 66 -7.71 -11.73 -6.54
N SER A 67 -6.78 -12.08 -5.65
CA SER A 67 -6.00 -11.14 -4.84
C SER A 67 -4.95 -10.35 -5.63
N ARG A 68 -4.51 -10.77 -6.82
CA ARG A 68 -3.60 -9.96 -7.66
C ARG A 68 -4.28 -8.72 -8.22
N VAL A 69 -5.53 -8.82 -8.66
CA VAL A 69 -6.29 -7.66 -9.19
C VAL A 69 -6.55 -6.64 -8.07
N LEU A 70 -6.90 -7.11 -6.87
CA LEU A 70 -7.05 -6.24 -5.70
C LEU A 70 -5.71 -5.65 -5.24
N ARG A 71 -4.60 -6.37 -5.39
CA ARG A 71 -3.26 -5.82 -5.11
C ARG A 71 -2.85 -4.78 -6.16
N ASP A 72 -2.99 -5.08 -7.44
CA ASP A 72 -2.67 -4.14 -8.53
C ASP A 72 -3.50 -2.86 -8.41
N MET A 73 -4.79 -2.93 -8.05
CA MET A 73 -5.62 -1.75 -7.81
C MET A 73 -5.25 -0.93 -6.56
N LEU A 74 -4.64 -1.53 -5.53
CA LEU A 74 -4.17 -0.80 -4.34
C LEU A 74 -2.68 -0.40 -4.41
N THR A 75 -1.92 -0.94 -5.36
CA THR A 75 -0.50 -0.63 -5.57
C THR A 75 -0.20 0.00 -6.92
N GLU A 76 -1.21 0.51 -7.62
CA GLU A 76 -1.03 1.35 -8.81
C GLU A 76 -0.38 2.66 -8.38
N ARG A 77 0.94 2.59 -8.21
CA ARG A 77 1.80 3.70 -7.88
C ARG A 77 1.93 4.53 -9.15
N VAL A 78 1.54 5.80 -9.06
CA VAL A 78 1.77 6.79 -10.11
C VAL A 78 3.25 6.80 -10.46
N ALA A 79 3.57 6.73 -11.76
CA ALA A 79 4.96 6.72 -12.19
C ALA A 79 5.63 8.05 -11.80
N ILE A 80 6.91 8.00 -11.40
CA ILE A 80 7.66 9.22 -11.02
C ILE A 80 7.62 10.28 -12.14
N GLN A 81 7.62 9.83 -13.40
CA GLN A 81 7.52 10.68 -14.58
C GLN A 81 6.17 11.42 -14.65
N GLU A 82 5.06 10.75 -14.36
CA GLU A 82 3.73 11.35 -14.34
C GLU A 82 3.61 12.37 -13.21
N MET A 83 4.13 12.04 -12.03
CA MET A 83 4.17 12.94 -10.89
C MET A 83 4.99 14.21 -11.21
N ALA A 84 6.13 14.07 -11.91
CA ALA A 84 6.94 15.19 -12.35
C ALA A 84 6.20 16.08 -13.38
N VAL A 85 5.44 15.48 -14.30
CA VAL A 85 4.66 16.24 -15.29
C VAL A 85 3.52 17.01 -14.64
N ILE A 86 2.74 16.36 -13.77
CA ILE A 86 1.61 16.97 -13.07
C ILE A 86 2.09 18.15 -12.19
N THR A 87 3.15 17.94 -11.41
CA THR A 87 3.69 19.00 -10.53
C THR A 87 4.23 20.19 -11.31
N ARG A 88 4.88 19.97 -12.46
CA ARG A 88 5.35 21.06 -13.34
C ARG A 88 4.19 21.82 -13.99
N GLN A 89 3.16 21.12 -14.45
CA GLN A 89 1.97 21.75 -15.05
C GLN A 89 1.22 22.59 -14.02
N MET A 90 1.02 22.06 -12.81
CA MET A 90 0.43 22.79 -11.68
C MET A 90 1.24 24.06 -11.36
N ALA A 91 2.57 23.95 -11.26
CA ALA A 91 3.43 25.10 -10.99
C ALA A 91 3.31 26.18 -12.08
N THR A 92 3.18 25.77 -13.35
CA THR A 92 3.06 26.70 -14.48
C THR A 92 1.73 27.46 -14.45
N LEU A 93 0.62 26.76 -14.20
CA LEU A 93 -0.71 27.37 -14.13
C LEU A 93 -0.88 28.27 -12.91
N LEU A 94 -0.34 27.87 -11.76
CA LEU A 94 -0.30 28.72 -10.56
C LEU A 94 0.56 29.97 -10.79
N SER A 95 1.70 29.83 -11.47
CA SER A 95 2.57 30.96 -11.81
C SER A 95 1.93 31.92 -12.82
N ALA A 96 1.02 31.43 -13.66
CA ALA A 96 0.21 32.24 -14.57
C ALA A 96 -0.97 32.96 -13.87
N GLY A 97 -1.15 32.75 -12.56
CA GLY A 97 -2.16 33.42 -11.75
C GLY A 97 -3.55 32.77 -11.81
N LEU A 98 -3.66 31.53 -12.30
CA LEU A 98 -4.95 30.84 -12.30
C LEU A 98 -5.38 30.48 -10.86
N PRO A 99 -6.67 30.62 -10.52
CA PRO A 99 -7.22 30.15 -9.26
C PRO A 99 -6.93 28.66 -9.04
N LEU A 100 -6.51 28.29 -7.82
CA LEU A 100 -6.17 26.91 -7.48
C LEU A 100 -7.27 25.90 -7.85
N MET A 101 -8.53 26.28 -7.68
CA MET A 101 -9.68 25.44 -8.04
C MET A 101 -9.72 25.14 -9.55
N GLU A 102 -9.44 26.11 -10.41
CA GLU A 102 -9.40 25.93 -11.86
C GLU A 102 -8.21 25.06 -12.28
N VAL A 103 -7.05 25.26 -11.64
CA VAL A 103 -5.85 24.45 -11.87
C VAL A 103 -6.10 22.98 -11.55
N LEU A 104 -6.72 22.69 -10.40
CA LEU A 104 -7.03 21.32 -9.99
C LEU A 104 -8.08 20.67 -10.90
N SER A 105 -9.10 21.41 -11.32
CA SER A 105 -10.12 20.91 -12.26
C SER A 105 -9.50 20.58 -13.62
N ALA A 106 -8.70 21.49 -14.17
CA ALA A 106 -8.06 21.30 -15.47
C ALA A 106 -7.06 20.13 -15.46
N LEU A 107 -6.32 19.94 -14.36
CA LEU A 107 -5.42 18.80 -14.20
C LEU A 107 -6.17 17.47 -14.06
N GLY A 108 -7.29 17.45 -13.32
CA GLY A 108 -8.14 16.26 -13.20
C GLY A 108 -8.67 15.78 -14.56
N ASP A 109 -9.25 16.70 -15.33
CA ASP A 109 -9.77 16.41 -16.68
C ASP A 109 -8.70 15.87 -17.63
N GLN A 110 -7.43 16.26 -17.42
CA GLN A 110 -6.31 15.87 -18.27
C GLN A 110 -5.69 14.52 -17.87
N VAL A 111 -5.81 14.12 -16.61
CA VAL A 111 -5.39 12.80 -16.11
C VAL A 111 -6.40 11.73 -16.51
N ASP A 112 -7.70 12.01 -16.38
CA ASP A 112 -8.79 11.07 -16.73
C ASP A 112 -8.86 10.78 -18.23
N LYS A 113 -8.36 11.68 -19.08
CA LYS A 113 -8.26 11.45 -20.54
C LYS A 113 -7.08 10.58 -20.96
N ARG A 114 -6.12 10.35 -20.05
CA ARG A 114 -4.89 9.60 -20.32
C ARG A 114 -4.91 8.18 -19.77
N LEU A 115 -5.80 7.89 -18.81
CA LEU A 115 -6.13 6.56 -18.30
C LEU A 115 -7.25 5.92 -19.14
#